data_AF-A0A3D0C4U1-F1
#
_entry.id   AF-A0A3D0C4U1-F1
#
_cell.length_a   1.000
_cell.length_b   1.000
_cell.length_c   1.000
_cell.angle_alpha   90.00
_cell.angle_beta   90.00
_cell.angle_gamma   90.00
#
_symmetry.space_group_name_H-M   'P 1'
#
loop_
_entity.id
_entity.type
_entity.pdbx_description
1 polymer ?
#
loop_
_entity_poly.entity_id
_entity_poly.type
_entity_poly.pdbx_seq_one_letter_code
_entity_poly.pdbx_strand_id
1 'polypeptide(L)'
;MAVILFGFQTAIGNVQTLPSDLYGKKAVGTLAGFSGMAAKLGALGLTALVPILTADGNYTPAFVIGASLAVIAMLSVWILIPKIEPLKSTK
;
A
#
# COMPACT_ATOMS: atom_id res chain seq x y z
N MET A 1 11.09 -11.33 14.13
CA MET A 1 10.30 -10.07 14.12
C MET A 1 11.09 -8.89 13.55
N ALA A 2 12.33 -8.62 14.00
CA ALA A 2 13.11 -7.46 13.55
C ALA A 2 13.27 -7.34 12.01
N VAL A 3 13.62 -8.43 11.32
CA VAL A 3 13.81 -8.43 9.86
C VAL A 3 12.52 -8.16 9.09
N ILE A 4 11.39 -8.70 9.56
CA ILE A 4 10.08 -8.52 8.93
C ILE A 4 9.62 -7.06 9.09
N LEU A 5 9.74 -6.52 10.31
CA LEU A 5 9.38 -5.13 10.58
C LEU A 5 10.31 -4.16 9.84
N PHE A 6 11.59 -4.48 9.74
CA PHE A 6 12.54 -3.71 8.93
C PHE A 6 12.10 -3.68 7.47
N GLY A 7 11.86 -4.84 6.85
CA GLY A 7 11.41 -4.91 5.46
C GLY A 7 10.09 -4.19 5.22
N PHE A 8 9.12 -4.35 6.12
CA PHE A 8 7.84 -3.65 6.04
C PHE A 8 8.02 -2.12 6.14
N GLN A 9 8.83 -1.64 7.09
CA GLN A 9 9.06 -0.20 7.27
C GLN A 9 9.84 0.42 6.11
N THR A 10 10.83 -0.29 5.57
CA THR A 10 11.55 0.14 4.35
C THR A 10 10.60 0.22 3.16
N ALA A 11 9.74 -0.79 2.97
CA ALA A 11 8.79 -0.81 1.87
C ALA A 11 7.73 0.30 1.98
N ILE A 12 7.10 0.46 3.15
CA ILE A 12 6.06 1.47 3.33
C ILE A 12 6.62 2.90 3.24
N GLY A 13 7.85 3.12 3.74
CA GLY A 13 8.54 4.40 3.60
C GLY A 13 8.70 4.81 2.13
N ASN A 14 9.18 3.88 1.29
CA ASN A 14 9.30 4.12 -0.15
C ASN A 14 7.93 4.35 -0.80
N VAL A 15 6.92 3.55 -0.47
CA VAL A 15 5.57 3.70 -1.04
C VAL A 15 4.93 5.05 -0.67
N GLN A 16 5.19 5.56 0.54
CA GLN A 16 4.67 6.86 0.98
C GLN A 16 5.37 8.05 0.31
N THR A 17 6.63 7.89 -0.12
CA THR A 17 7.36 8.94 -0.86
C THR A 17 7.19 8.84 -2.38
N LEU A 18 6.66 7.75 -2.92
CA LEU A 18 6.35 7.64 -4.37
C LEU A 18 5.54 8.82 -4.93
N PRO A 19 4.52 9.38 -4.24
CA PRO A 19 3.83 10.59 -4.70
C PRO A 19 4.75 11.79 -4.89
N SER A 20 5.75 11.99 -4.01
CA SER A 20 6.72 13.08 -4.14
C SER A 20 7.77 12.81 -5.20
N ASP A 21 8.08 11.53 -5.45
CA ASP A 21 9.07 11.13 -6.45
C ASP A 21 8.49 11.23 -7.87
N LEU A 22 7.17 11.03 -8.02
CA LEU A 22 6.47 11.08 -9.32
C LEU A 22 5.85 12.44 -9.65
N TYR A 23 5.40 13.22 -8.65
CA TYR A 23 4.64 14.46 -8.88
C TYR A 23 5.29 15.70 -8.25
N GLY A 24 5.09 16.86 -8.88
CA GLY A 24 5.53 18.15 -8.34
C GLY A 24 4.74 18.63 -7.12
N LYS A 25 5.21 19.72 -6.49
CA LYS A 25 4.74 20.29 -5.20
C LYS A 25 3.23 20.48 -5.05
N LYS A 26 2.49 20.71 -6.15
CA LYS A 26 1.02 20.93 -6.09
C LYS A 26 0.21 19.64 -6.06
N ALA A 27 0.63 18.60 -6.80
CA ALA A 27 -0.14 17.36 -6.94
C ALA A 27 0.26 16.29 -5.91
N VAL A 28 1.48 16.36 -5.38
CA VAL A 28 1.98 15.42 -4.35
C VAL A 28 1.08 15.36 -3.10
N GLY A 29 0.64 16.51 -2.59
CA GLY A 29 -0.14 16.57 -1.35
C GLY A 29 -1.52 15.92 -1.49
N THR A 30 -2.18 16.14 -2.63
CA THR A 30 -3.48 15.54 -2.94
C THR A 30 -3.37 14.03 -3.16
N LEU A 31 -2.36 13.59 -3.91
CA LEU A 31 -2.14 12.16 -4.16
C LEU A 31 -1.76 11.40 -2.87
N ALA A 32 -0.90 11.98 -2.04
CA ALA A 32 -0.56 11.43 -0.72
C ALA A 32 -1.77 11.42 0.23
N GLY A 33 -2.66 12.42 0.15
CA GLY A 33 -3.92 12.43 0.88
C GLY A 33 -4.87 11.30 0.45
N PHE A 34 -5.05 11.11 -0.86
CA PHE A 34 -5.87 10.02 -1.40
C PHE A 34 -5.30 8.65 -1.07
N SER A 35 -3.98 8.44 -1.18
CA SER A 35 -3.35 7.17 -0.81
C SER A 35 -3.50 6.87 0.68
N GLY A 36 -3.32 7.88 1.55
CA GLY A 36 -3.52 7.75 2.98
C GLY A 36 -4.97 7.43 3.37
N MET A 37 -5.94 8.04 2.70
CA MET A 37 -7.36 7.74 2.92
C MET A 37 -7.72 6.32 2.45
N ALA A 38 -7.25 5.92 1.27
CA ALA A 38 -7.44 4.55 0.76
C ALA A 38 -6.86 3.50 1.71
N ALA A 39 -5.67 3.74 2.26
CA ALA A 39 -5.04 2.85 3.25
C ALA A 39 -5.89 2.70 4.52
N LYS A 40 -6.40 3.81 5.07
CA LYS A 40 -7.28 3.78 6.25
C LYS A 40 -8.61 3.08 6.00
N LEU A 41 -9.23 3.33 4.85
CA LEU A 41 -10.50 2.68 4.49
C LEU A 41 -10.30 1.18 4.24
N GLY A 42 -9.19 0.78 3.61
CA GLY A 42 -8.82 -0.61 3.44
C GLY A 42 -8.59 -1.31 4.78
N ALA A 43 -7.89 -0.66 5.71
CA ALA A 43 -7.69 -1.20 7.07
C ALA A 43 -9.01 -1.37 7.84
N LEU A 44 -9.93 -0.40 7.73
CA LEU A 44 -11.26 -0.48 8.33
C LEU A 44 -12.06 -1.64 7.72
N GLY A 45 -12.06 -1.77 6.40
CA GLY A 45 -12.74 -2.87 5.69
C GLY A 45 -12.20 -4.24 6.11
N LEU A 46 -10.88 -4.39 6.16
CA LEU A 46 -10.24 -5.63 6.62
C LEU A 46 -10.61 -5.92 8.08
N THR A 47 -10.58 -4.92 8.96
CA THR A 47 -10.92 -5.08 10.37
C THR A 47 -12.38 -5.52 10.57
N ALA A 48 -13.30 -5.01 9.74
CA ALA A 48 -14.70 -5.44 9.76
C ALA A 48 -14.91 -6.85 9.17
N LEU A 49 -14.07 -7.25 8.21
CA LEU A 49 -14.10 -8.58 7.58
C LEU A 49 -13.42 -9.66 8.42
N VAL A 50 -12.43 -9.33 9.25
CA VAL A 50 -11.69 -10.29 10.09
C VAL A 50 -12.63 -11.15 10.95
N PRO A 51 -13.60 -10.61 11.70
CA PRO A 51 -14.54 -11.41 12.51
C PRO A 51 -15.34 -12.42 11.69
N ILE A 52 -15.70 -12.07 10.45
CA ILE A 52 -16.44 -12.94 9.53
C ILE A 52 -15.51 -14.01 8.97
N LEU A 53 -14.29 -13.64 8.59
CA LEU A 53 -13.26 -14.54 8.07
C LEU A 53 -12.72 -15.52 9.11
N THR A 54 -12.77 -15.16 10.39
CA THR A 54 -12.30 -15.99 11.51
C THR A 54 -13.45 -16.58 12.33
N ALA A 55 -14.70 -16.48 11.86
CA ALA A 55 -15.89 -16.92 12.59
C ALA A 55 -15.85 -18.40 12.98
N ASP A 56 -15.14 -19.24 12.20
CA ASP A 56 -14.96 -20.68 12.43
C ASP A 56 -13.64 -21.04 13.15
N GLY A 57 -12.91 -20.06 13.72
CA GLY A 57 -11.62 -20.27 14.38
C GLY A 57 -10.44 -20.54 13.42
N ASN A 58 -10.69 -20.49 12.10
CA ASN A 58 -9.66 -20.65 11.08
C ASN A 58 -9.07 -19.30 10.68
N TYR A 59 -7.80 -19.06 11.01
CA TYR A 59 -7.07 -17.83 10.62
C TYR A 59 -6.43 -17.91 9.23
N THR A 60 -6.40 -19.11 8.62
CA THR A 60 -5.84 -19.32 7.28
C THR A 60 -6.37 -18.33 6.23
N PRO A 61 -7.68 -18.03 6.16
CA PRO A 61 -8.22 -17.07 5.19
C PRO A 61 -7.64 -15.66 5.38
N ALA A 62 -7.51 -15.21 6.62
CA ALA A 62 -6.95 -13.89 6.94
C ALA A 62 -5.48 -13.78 6.53
N PHE A 63 -4.68 -14.83 6.76
CA PHE A 63 -3.28 -14.87 6.35
C PHE A 63 -3.11 -14.91 4.82
N VAL A 64 -3.96 -15.66 4.12
CA VAL A 64 -3.94 -15.71 2.64
C VAL A 64 -4.30 -14.35 2.03
N ILE A 65 -5.28 -13.65 2.61
CA ILE A 65 -5.63 -12.28 2.18
C ILE A 65 -4.46 -11.33 2.44
N GLY A 66 -3.84 -11.37 3.62
CA GLY A 66 -2.68 -10.54 3.92
C GLY A 66 -1.49 -10.78 2.97
N ALA A 67 -1.18 -12.05 2.70
CA ALA A 67 -0.10 -12.43 1.80
C ALA A 67 -0.38 -12.02 0.35
N SER A 68 -1.61 -12.25 -0.14
CA SER A 68 -2.00 -11.86 -1.50
C SER A 68 -2.01 -10.34 -1.68
N LEU A 69 -2.49 -9.56 -0.71
CA LEU A 69 -2.44 -8.09 -0.74
C LEU A 69 -1.00 -7.56 -0.81
N ALA A 70 -0.06 -8.17 -0.08
CA ALA A 70 1.35 -7.80 -0.14
C ALA A 70 1.96 -8.03 -1.53
N VAL A 71 1.65 -9.18 -2.16
CA VAL A 71 2.10 -9.51 -3.51
C VAL A 71 1.48 -8.56 -4.54
N ILE A 72 0.18 -8.28 -4.43
CA ILE A 72 -0.51 -7.33 -5.32
C ILE A 72 0.09 -5.93 -5.18
N ALA A 73 0.39 -5.46 -3.97
CA ALA A 73 1.01 -4.16 -3.76
C ALA A 73 2.40 -4.08 -4.41
N MET A 74 3.22 -5.13 -4.26
CA MET A 74 4.53 -5.22 -4.91
C MET A 74 4.41 -5.20 -6.43
N LEU A 75 3.52 -6.02 -7.01
CA LEU A 75 3.28 -6.06 -8.45
C LEU A 75 2.71 -4.74 -8.97
N SER A 76 1.86 -4.07 -8.20
CA SER A 76 1.28 -2.76 -8.58
C SER A 76 2.37 -1.72 -8.78
N VAL A 77 3.36 -1.65 -7.87
CA VAL A 77 4.49 -0.72 -8.04
C VAL A 77 5.35 -1.12 -9.24
N TRP A 78 5.65 -2.41 -9.40
CA TRP A 78 6.58 -2.87 -10.44
C TRP A 78 6.00 -2.78 -11.86
N ILE A 79 4.69 -3.01 -12.00
CA ILE A 79 3.98 -2.96 -13.28
C ILE A 79 3.54 -1.54 -13.64
N LEU A 80 2.99 -0.78 -12.68
CA LEU A 80 2.44 0.56 -12.95
C LEU A 80 3.50 1.66 -12.93
N ILE A 81 4.59 1.47 -12.20
CA ILE A 81 5.68 2.45 -12.07
C ILE A 81 7.01 1.79 -12.51
N PRO A 82 7.18 1.47 -13.81
CA PRO A 82 8.39 0.83 -14.31
C PRO A 82 9.62 1.75 -14.28
N LYS A 83 9.42 3.07 -14.27
CA LYS A 83 10.45 4.08 -14.05
C LYS A 83 9.97 5.11 -13.04
N ILE A 84 10.70 5.23 -11.94
CA ILE A 84 10.47 6.26 -10.92
C ILE A 84 11.20 7.51 -11.38
N GLU A 85 10.54 8.29 -12.25
CA GLU A 85 11.02 9.59 -12.72
C GLU A 85 9.93 10.64 -12.50
N PRO A 86 10.30 11.89 -12.14
CA PRO A 86 9.33 12.96 -12.01
C PRO A 86 8.56 13.11 -13.31
N LEU A 87 7.23 13.02 -13.25
CA LEU A 87 6.38 13.22 -14.42
C LEU A 87 6.61 14.65 -14.93
N LYS A 88 7.23 14.75 -16.10
CA LYS A 88 7.49 16.03 -16.75
C LYS A 88 6.14 16.64 -17.08
N SER A 89 5.84 17.79 -16.49
CA SER A 89 4.65 18.59 -16.83
C SER A 89 4.69 18.90 -18.32
N THR A 90 3.90 18.19 -19.11
CA THR A 90 3.53 18.62 -20.46
C THR A 90 2.42 19.65 -20.28
N LYS A 91 2.87 20.89 -20.02
CA LYS A 91 2.11 22.15 -20.00
C LYS A 91 1.05 22.31 -18.92
#